data_AF-P21583-F1
#
_entry.id   AF-P21583-F1
#
_cell.length_a   1.000
_cell.length_b   1.000
_cell.length_c   1.000
_cell.angle_alpha   90.00
_cell.angle_beta   90.00
_cell.angle_gamma   90.00
#
_symmetry.space_group_name_H-M   'P 1'
#
loop_
_entity.id
_entity.type
_entity.pdbx_description
1 polymer ?
#
loop_
_entity_poly.entity_id
_entity_poly.type
_entity_poly.pdbx_seq_one_letter_code
_entity_poly.pdbx_strand_id
1 'polypeptide(L)'
;MKKTQTWILTCIYLQLLLFNPLVKTEGICRNRVTNNVKDVTKLVANLPKDYMITLKYVPGMDVLPSHCWISEMVVQLSDSLTDLLDKFSNISEGLSNYSIIDKLVNIVDDLVECVKENSSKDLKKSFKSPEPRLFTPEEFFRIFNRSIDAFKDFVVASETSDCVVSSTLSPEKDSRVSVTKPFMLPPVAASSLRNDSSSSNRKAKNPPGDSSLHWAAMALPALFSLIIGFAFGALYWKKRQPSLTRAVENIQINEEDNEISMLQEKEREFQEV
;
A
#
# COMPACT_ATOMS: atom_id res chain seq x y z
N MET A 1 33.06 18.08 23.37
CA MET A 1 31.70 17.47 23.38
C MET A 1 30.78 17.93 22.25
N LYS A 2 30.95 19.11 21.64
CA LYS A 2 30.02 19.63 20.59
C LYS A 2 29.98 18.81 19.28
N LYS A 3 31.10 18.22 18.85
CA LYS A 3 31.19 17.48 17.57
C LYS A 3 30.35 16.20 17.52
N THR A 4 30.17 15.51 18.66
CA THR A 4 29.47 14.22 18.70
C THR A 4 27.95 14.38 18.53
N GLN A 5 27.38 15.46 19.05
CA GLN A 5 25.93 15.70 18.96
C GLN A 5 25.49 16.03 17.53
N THR A 6 26.29 16.79 16.78
CA THR A 6 26.00 17.12 15.38
C THR A 6 25.95 15.87 14.51
N TRP A 7 26.88 14.93 14.71
CA TRP A 7 26.97 13.71 13.90
C TRP A 7 25.77 12.78 14.12
N ILE A 8 25.31 12.65 15.37
CA ILE A 8 24.11 11.86 15.73
C ILE A 8 22.88 12.44 15.05
N LEU A 9 22.71 13.77 15.10
CA LEU A 9 21.57 14.44 14.51
C LEU A 9 21.56 14.30 12.97
N THR A 10 22.71 14.46 12.32
CA THR A 10 22.85 14.22 10.87
C THR A 10 22.55 12.77 10.50
N CYS A 11 23.00 11.79 11.30
CA CYS A 11 22.67 10.39 11.09
C CYS A 11 21.16 10.10 11.21
N ILE A 12 20.47 10.69 12.20
CA ILE A 12 19.02 10.53 12.34
C ILE A 12 18.30 11.12 11.13
N TYR A 13 18.67 12.32 10.66
CA TYR A 13 18.06 12.91 9.47
C TYR A 13 18.37 12.11 8.20
N LEU A 14 19.58 11.57 8.05
CA LEU A 14 19.94 10.72 6.93
C LEU A 14 19.19 9.39 6.97
N GLN A 15 19.07 8.77 8.14
CA GLN A 15 18.23 7.58 8.34
C GLN A 15 16.78 7.89 8.00
N LEU A 16 16.21 8.98 8.52
CA LEU A 16 14.84 9.39 8.20
C LEU A 16 14.68 9.61 6.68
N LEU A 17 15.62 10.28 6.02
CA LEU A 17 15.62 10.52 4.58
C LEU A 17 15.76 9.24 3.75
N LEU A 18 16.54 8.26 4.22
CA LEU A 18 16.75 6.97 3.54
C LEU A 18 15.64 5.96 3.83
N PHE A 19 14.99 6.02 4.99
CA PHE A 19 13.89 5.13 5.38
C PHE A 19 12.52 5.66 4.96
N ASN A 20 12.32 6.97 4.81
CA ASN A 20 11.04 7.56 4.38
C ASN A 20 10.57 7.12 2.97
N PRO A 21 11.44 6.84 1.97
CA PRO A 21 10.97 6.34 0.67
C PRO A 21 10.47 4.89 0.73
N LEU A 22 10.95 4.08 1.68
CA LEU A 22 10.66 2.64 1.76
C LEU A 22 9.50 2.29 2.67
N VAL A 23 9.02 3.22 3.51
CA VAL A 23 7.71 3.08 4.19
C VAL A 23 6.59 3.54 3.25
N LYS A 24 6.72 3.25 1.94
CA LYS A 24 5.59 3.14 1.03
C LYS A 24 4.96 1.79 1.29
N THR A 25 4.13 1.82 2.31
CA THR A 25 3.42 0.72 2.92
C THR A 25 2.54 -0.01 1.90
N GLU A 26 2.94 -1.23 1.52
CA GLU A 26 2.02 -2.26 1.00
C GLU A 26 0.76 -2.40 1.90
N GLY A 27 0.86 -2.01 3.17
CA GLY A 27 -0.23 -2.02 4.13
C GLY A 27 -1.29 -0.90 4.03
N ILE A 28 -1.04 0.22 3.32
CA ILE A 28 -2.03 1.33 3.24
C ILE A 28 -3.32 0.84 2.58
N CYS A 29 -3.20 0.10 1.48
CA CYS A 29 -4.35 -0.29 0.66
C CYS A 29 -5.30 -1.25 1.36
N ARG A 30 -4.76 -2.21 2.14
CA ARG A 30 -5.59 -3.26 2.75
C ARG A 30 -6.25 -2.81 4.04
N ASN A 31 -5.57 -2.00 4.86
CA ASN A 31 -6.00 -1.77 6.24
C ASN A 31 -6.97 -0.59 6.41
N ARG A 32 -7.05 0.37 5.48
CA ARG A 32 -7.92 1.57 5.65
C ARG A 32 -9.39 1.36 5.33
N VAL A 33 -9.74 0.36 4.52
CA VAL A 33 -11.08 0.24 3.93
C VAL A 33 -12.18 -0.17 4.93
N THR A 34 -11.86 -0.67 6.12
CA THR A 34 -12.84 -1.46 6.92
C THR A 34 -13.62 -0.72 8.00
N ASN A 35 -13.15 0.41 8.55
CA ASN A 35 -13.79 1.02 9.74
C ASN A 35 -14.75 2.19 9.42
N ASN A 36 -14.49 2.96 8.36
CA ASN A 36 -15.18 4.24 8.13
C ASN A 36 -16.46 4.13 7.26
N VAL A 37 -16.75 2.98 6.65
CA VAL A 37 -17.92 2.79 5.76
C VAL A 37 -19.24 2.62 6.54
N LYS A 38 -19.19 2.44 7.86
CA LYS A 38 -20.38 2.17 8.69
C LYS A 38 -21.39 3.32 8.71
N ASP A 39 -20.94 4.56 8.52
CA ASP A 39 -21.80 5.75 8.59
C ASP A 39 -22.48 6.08 7.25
N VAL A 40 -22.23 5.31 6.19
CA VAL A 40 -22.86 5.53 4.86
C VAL A 40 -24.38 5.46 4.96
N THR A 41 -24.94 4.50 5.70
CA THR A 41 -26.40 4.37 5.87
C THR A 41 -27.00 5.61 6.54
N LYS A 42 -26.29 6.20 7.50
CA LYS A 42 -26.71 7.44 8.17
C LYS A 42 -26.69 8.61 7.20
N LEU A 43 -25.66 8.72 6.37
CA LEU A 43 -25.56 9.75 5.34
C LEU A 43 -26.70 9.62 4.31
N VAL A 44 -26.93 8.43 3.77
CA VAL A 44 -28.01 8.16 2.80
C VAL A 44 -29.38 8.55 3.38
N ALA A 45 -29.66 8.21 4.64
CA ALA A 45 -30.91 8.55 5.30
C ALA A 45 -31.08 10.07 5.54
N ASN A 46 -29.99 10.82 5.62
CA ASN A 46 -30.02 12.27 5.82
C ASN A 46 -30.10 13.07 4.50
N LEU A 47 -29.87 12.43 3.35
CA LEU A 47 -29.98 13.08 2.05
C LEU A 47 -31.43 13.02 1.53
N PRO A 48 -31.94 14.09 0.89
CA PRO A 48 -33.24 14.05 0.24
C PRO A 48 -33.29 12.93 -0.82
N LYS A 49 -34.41 12.21 -0.90
CA LYS A 49 -34.54 11.07 -1.82
C LYS A 49 -34.47 11.46 -3.30
N ASP A 50 -34.86 12.69 -3.61
CA ASP A 50 -34.85 13.31 -4.93
C ASP A 50 -33.52 14.04 -5.22
N TYR A 51 -32.58 14.08 -4.28
CA TYR A 51 -31.26 14.64 -4.50
C TYR A 51 -30.48 13.80 -5.51
N MET A 52 -29.93 14.44 -6.54
CA MET A 52 -29.19 13.75 -7.60
C MET A 52 -27.68 13.99 -7.45
N ILE A 53 -26.93 12.89 -7.38
CA ILE A 53 -25.47 12.89 -7.36
C ILE A 53 -24.96 12.61 -8.77
N THR A 54 -24.10 13.47 -9.28
CA THR A 54 -23.46 13.29 -10.57
C THR A 54 -22.27 12.36 -10.42
N LEU A 55 -22.25 11.26 -11.17
CA LEU A 55 -21.11 10.35 -11.27
C LEU A 55 -20.85 10.05 -12.74
N LYS A 56 -19.59 10.17 -13.17
CA LYS A 56 -19.16 9.67 -14.49
C LYS A 56 -19.06 8.15 -14.42
N TYR A 57 -20.11 7.47 -14.83
CA TYR A 57 -20.21 6.01 -14.72
C TYR A 57 -19.33 5.33 -15.75
N VAL A 58 -18.57 4.31 -15.33
CA VAL A 58 -17.72 3.49 -16.20
C VAL A 58 -18.58 2.39 -16.86
N PRO A 59 -18.76 2.42 -18.19
CA PRO A 59 -19.54 1.40 -18.90
C PRO A 59 -18.92 0.00 -18.76
N GLY A 60 -19.76 -1.02 -18.62
CA GLY A 60 -19.31 -2.40 -18.49
C GLY A 60 -19.07 -2.87 -17.04
N MET A 61 -19.16 -1.98 -16.04
CA MET A 61 -19.05 -2.35 -14.62
C MET A 61 -19.96 -3.52 -14.25
N ASP A 62 -21.16 -3.59 -14.83
CA ASP A 62 -22.15 -4.63 -14.53
C ASP A 62 -21.81 -6.02 -15.05
N VAL A 63 -20.94 -6.12 -16.08
CA VAL A 63 -20.69 -7.37 -16.81
C VAL A 63 -19.23 -7.81 -16.75
N LEU A 64 -18.31 -6.90 -16.42
CA LEU A 64 -16.88 -7.16 -16.41
C LEU A 64 -16.35 -7.47 -15.00
N PRO A 65 -15.24 -8.22 -14.92
CA PRO A 65 -14.52 -8.39 -13.68
C PRO A 65 -13.98 -7.05 -13.14
N SER A 66 -13.73 -6.98 -11.83
CA SER A 66 -13.39 -5.74 -11.11
C SER A 66 -12.14 -5.03 -11.64
N HIS A 67 -11.08 -5.79 -11.98
CA HIS A 67 -9.81 -5.23 -12.48
C HIS A 67 -9.95 -4.45 -13.80
N CYS A 68 -11.05 -4.63 -14.53
CA CYS A 68 -11.28 -3.94 -15.80
C CYS A 68 -11.82 -2.51 -15.66
N TRP A 69 -12.41 -2.15 -14.51
CA TRP A 69 -13.08 -0.86 -14.34
C TRP A 69 -12.76 -0.16 -13.03
N ILE A 70 -12.22 -0.86 -12.03
CA ILE A 70 -12.03 -0.31 -10.69
C ILE A 70 -11.08 0.89 -10.69
N SER A 71 -10.00 0.85 -11.48
CA SER A 71 -9.01 1.94 -11.58
C SER A 71 -9.60 3.27 -12.03
N GLU A 72 -10.52 3.23 -12.99
CA GLU A 72 -11.20 4.41 -13.47
C GLU A 72 -12.35 4.79 -12.52
N MET A 73 -13.11 3.81 -12.01
CA MET A 73 -14.26 4.08 -11.15
C MET A 73 -13.88 4.75 -9.82
N VAL A 74 -12.77 4.36 -9.18
CA VAL A 74 -12.33 5.01 -7.93
C VAL A 74 -11.98 6.49 -8.15
N VAL A 75 -11.41 6.84 -9.30
CA VAL A 75 -11.15 8.25 -9.66
C VAL A 75 -12.46 9.01 -9.81
N GLN A 76 -13.44 8.44 -10.54
CA GLN A 76 -14.74 9.10 -10.73
C GLN A 76 -15.54 9.22 -9.42
N LEU A 77 -15.37 8.28 -8.49
CA LEU A 77 -15.97 8.36 -7.15
C LEU A 77 -15.33 9.44 -6.29
N SER A 78 -14.00 9.60 -6.33
CA SER A 78 -13.29 10.67 -5.61
C SER A 78 -13.78 12.05 -6.06
N ASP A 79 -13.82 12.28 -7.38
CA ASP A 79 -14.35 13.53 -7.96
C ASP A 79 -15.80 13.79 -7.50
N SER A 80 -16.66 12.78 -7.61
CA SER A 80 -18.09 12.89 -7.26
C SER A 80 -18.32 13.14 -5.76
N LEU A 81 -17.56 12.49 -4.89
CA LEU A 81 -17.62 12.71 -3.44
C LEU A 81 -17.07 14.08 -3.05
N THR A 82 -16.03 14.57 -3.74
CA THR A 82 -15.50 15.92 -3.54
C THR A 82 -16.53 16.98 -3.92
N ASP A 83 -17.18 16.83 -5.08
CA ASP A 83 -18.29 17.69 -5.50
C ASP A 83 -19.47 17.65 -4.49
N LEU A 84 -19.70 16.50 -3.87
CA LEU A 84 -20.69 16.35 -2.82
C LEU A 84 -20.25 17.07 -1.53
N LEU A 85 -18.99 16.91 -1.13
CA LEU A 85 -18.41 17.55 0.07
C LEU A 85 -18.50 19.07 -0.02
N ASP A 86 -18.16 19.64 -1.17
CA ASP A 86 -18.18 21.08 -1.42
C ASP A 86 -19.58 21.68 -1.19
N LYS A 87 -20.65 20.95 -1.49
CA LYS A 87 -22.02 21.40 -1.22
C LYS A 87 -22.36 21.45 0.27
N PHE A 88 -21.67 20.68 1.10
CA PHE A 88 -21.82 20.70 2.56
C PHE A 88 -20.84 21.64 3.28
N SER A 89 -19.79 22.12 2.59
CA SER A 89 -18.76 23.01 3.17
C SER A 89 -19.35 24.29 3.78
N ASN A 90 -20.38 24.87 3.16
CA ASN A 90 -21.01 26.11 3.60
C ASN A 90 -21.97 25.95 4.81
N ILE A 91 -22.37 24.73 5.15
CA ILE A 91 -23.44 24.48 6.15
C ILE A 91 -22.87 24.29 7.57
N SER A 92 -21.55 24.11 7.70
CA SER A 92 -20.73 23.92 8.91
C SER A 92 -20.01 22.57 8.88
N GLU A 93 -18.68 22.60 9.07
CA GLU A 93 -17.82 21.40 9.23
C GLU A 93 -18.29 20.49 10.38
N GLY A 94 -19.00 21.06 11.37
CA GLY A 94 -19.53 20.34 12.54
C GLY A 94 -20.74 19.45 12.25
N LEU A 95 -21.30 19.49 11.04
CA LEU A 95 -22.41 18.60 10.67
C LEU A 95 -21.91 17.17 10.46
N SER A 96 -22.67 16.22 10.99
CA SER A 96 -22.31 14.80 10.85
C SER A 96 -22.19 14.36 9.38
N ASN A 97 -22.96 14.95 8.46
CA ASN A 97 -22.88 14.61 7.04
C ASN A 97 -21.55 15.05 6.41
N TYR A 98 -21.09 16.27 6.69
CA TYR A 98 -19.80 16.77 6.19
C TYR A 98 -18.66 15.84 6.64
N SER A 99 -18.59 15.53 7.94
CA SER A 99 -17.57 14.62 8.47
C SER A 99 -17.66 13.20 7.90
N ILE A 100 -18.86 12.69 7.57
CA ILE A 100 -18.99 11.39 6.90
C ILE A 100 -18.44 11.48 5.48
N ILE A 101 -18.86 12.48 4.68
CA ILE A 101 -18.42 12.62 3.29
C ILE A 101 -16.91 12.83 3.22
N ASP A 102 -16.34 13.67 4.08
CA ASP A 102 -14.90 13.90 4.17
C ASP A 102 -14.11 12.61 4.43
N LYS A 103 -14.58 11.75 5.35
CA LYS A 103 -13.99 10.42 5.55
C LYS A 103 -14.08 9.54 4.31
N LEU A 104 -15.21 9.58 3.59
CA LEU A 104 -15.39 8.80 2.37
C LEU A 104 -14.47 9.28 1.24
N VAL A 105 -14.29 10.60 1.08
CA VAL A 105 -13.33 11.19 0.13
C VAL A 105 -11.94 10.66 0.42
N ASN A 106 -11.48 10.79 1.67
CA ASN A 106 -10.15 10.31 2.08
C ASN A 106 -9.94 8.81 1.79
N ILE A 107 -10.95 7.97 2.05
CA ILE A 107 -10.87 6.54 1.73
C ILE A 107 -10.67 6.33 0.22
N VAL A 108 -11.47 7.01 -0.61
CA VAL A 108 -11.39 6.81 -2.07
C VAL A 108 -10.09 7.38 -2.63
N ASP A 109 -9.59 8.49 -2.10
CA ASP A 109 -8.29 9.06 -2.49
C ASP A 109 -7.14 8.09 -2.22
N ASP A 110 -7.16 7.41 -1.07
CA ASP A 110 -6.19 6.35 -0.79
C ASP A 110 -6.30 5.20 -1.79
N LEU A 111 -7.54 4.82 -2.17
CA LEU A 111 -7.77 3.79 -3.17
C LEU A 111 -7.24 4.22 -4.55
N VAL A 112 -7.40 5.49 -4.92
CA VAL A 112 -6.85 6.06 -6.16
C VAL A 112 -5.32 5.96 -6.14
N GLU A 113 -4.67 6.33 -5.03
CA GLU A 113 -3.22 6.18 -4.88
C GLU A 113 -2.79 4.71 -5.01
N CYS A 114 -3.49 3.80 -4.35
CA CYS A 114 -3.25 2.37 -4.40
C CYS A 114 -3.37 1.77 -5.80
N VAL A 115 -4.41 2.12 -6.55
CA VAL A 115 -4.56 1.58 -7.91
C VAL A 115 -3.52 2.18 -8.85
N LYS A 116 -3.15 3.46 -8.67
CA LYS A 116 -2.11 4.12 -9.48
C LYS A 116 -0.75 3.45 -9.32
N GLU A 117 -0.38 3.04 -8.10
CA GLU A 117 0.86 2.31 -7.85
C GLU A 117 0.86 0.89 -8.44
N ASN A 118 -0.30 0.22 -8.46
CA ASN A 118 -0.43 -1.16 -8.95
C ASN A 118 -0.76 -1.29 -10.45
N SER A 119 -1.22 -0.21 -11.09
CA SER A 119 -1.53 -0.24 -12.52
C SER A 119 -0.24 -0.31 -13.34
N SER A 120 0.02 -1.48 -13.94
CA SER A 120 0.93 -1.52 -15.09
C SER A 120 0.35 -0.59 -16.16
N LYS A 121 1.19 0.22 -16.80
CA LYS A 121 0.80 1.33 -17.69
C LYS A 121 -0.06 0.93 -18.90
N ASP A 122 -0.36 -0.36 -19.06
CA ASP A 122 -0.92 -0.96 -20.26
C ASP A 122 -2.31 -1.59 -20.07
N LEU A 123 -3.14 -1.10 -19.12
CA LEU A 123 -4.59 -1.31 -19.28
C LEU A 123 -5.03 -0.56 -20.54
N LYS A 124 -4.93 -1.23 -21.69
CA LYS A 124 -5.57 -0.84 -22.95
C LYS A 124 -7.02 -0.48 -22.61
N LYS A 125 -7.31 0.83 -22.64
CA LYS A 125 -8.66 1.38 -22.50
C LYS A 125 -9.50 0.89 -23.70
N SER A 126 -10.08 -0.28 -23.59
CA SER A 126 -10.98 -0.87 -24.61
C SER A 126 -12.44 -0.47 -24.39
N PHE A 127 -12.75 0.36 -23.40
CA PHE A 127 -14.12 0.76 -23.08
C PHE A 127 -14.41 2.21 -23.39
N LYS A 128 -15.71 2.47 -23.62
CA LYS A 128 -16.27 3.81 -23.75
C LYS A 128 -15.83 4.66 -22.56
N SER A 129 -15.54 5.94 -22.83
CA SER A 129 -15.21 6.91 -21.78
C SER A 129 -16.31 6.93 -20.70
N PRO A 130 -15.95 7.18 -19.44
CA PRO A 130 -16.94 7.41 -18.39
C PRO A 130 -17.98 8.45 -18.82
N GLU A 131 -19.26 8.14 -18.61
CA GLU A 131 -20.38 8.98 -19.03
C GLU A 131 -21.03 9.63 -17.80
N PRO A 132 -21.22 10.97 -17.78
CA PRO A 132 -21.95 11.62 -16.69
C PRO A 132 -23.38 11.07 -16.58
N ARG A 133 -23.73 10.61 -15.39
CA ARG A 133 -25.09 10.15 -15.05
C ARG A 133 -25.49 10.71 -13.68
N LEU A 134 -26.79 10.86 -13.50
CA LEU A 134 -27.39 11.29 -12.24
C LEU A 134 -27.92 10.07 -11.50
N PHE A 135 -27.62 9.97 -10.22
CA PHE A 135 -28.04 8.87 -9.36
C PHE A 135 -28.72 9.41 -8.11
N THR A 136 -29.75 8.72 -7.65
CA THR A 136 -30.27 8.92 -6.29
C THR A 136 -29.19 8.57 -5.25
N PRO A 137 -29.30 9.02 -3.99
CA PRO A 137 -28.31 8.70 -2.96
C PRO A 137 -28.16 7.19 -2.77
N GLU A 138 -29.26 6.44 -2.79
CA GLU A 138 -29.24 4.98 -2.67
C GLU A 138 -28.46 4.31 -3.80
N GLU A 139 -28.67 4.75 -5.05
CA GLU A 139 -27.98 4.18 -6.21
C GLU A 139 -26.50 4.54 -6.24
N PHE A 140 -26.16 5.79 -5.91
CA PHE A 140 -24.78 6.25 -5.83
C PHE A 140 -23.99 5.46 -4.78
N PHE A 141 -24.52 5.36 -3.55
CA PHE A 141 -23.82 4.65 -2.48
C PHE A 141 -23.83 3.13 -2.66
N ARG A 142 -24.75 2.58 -3.46
CA ARG A 142 -24.67 1.19 -3.96
C ARG A 142 -23.46 0.99 -4.87
N ILE A 143 -23.19 1.93 -5.79
CA ILE A 143 -21.99 1.89 -6.66
C ILE A 143 -20.71 2.06 -5.83
N PHE A 144 -20.72 2.99 -4.87
CA PHE A 144 -19.61 3.16 -3.91
C PHE A 144 -19.29 1.85 -3.20
N ASN A 145 -20.25 1.22 -2.53
CA ASN A 145 -20.04 -0.03 -1.79
C ASN A 145 -19.55 -1.17 -2.70
N ARG A 146 -20.13 -1.29 -3.90
CA ARG A 146 -19.67 -2.26 -4.89
C ARG A 146 -18.20 -2.03 -5.28
N SER A 147 -17.78 -0.78 -5.43
CA SER A 147 -16.40 -0.42 -5.78
C SER A 147 -15.44 -0.72 -4.63
N ILE A 148 -15.85 -0.43 -3.39
CA ILE A 148 -15.10 -0.79 -2.18
C ILE A 148 -14.91 -2.30 -2.07
N ASP A 149 -15.94 -3.09 -2.34
CA ASP A 149 -15.83 -4.56 -2.32
C ASP A 149 -14.98 -5.08 -3.47
N ALA A 150 -15.15 -4.55 -4.68
CA ALA A 150 -14.35 -4.89 -5.85
C ALA A 150 -12.85 -4.61 -5.66
N PHE A 151 -12.49 -3.56 -4.92
CA PHE A 151 -11.09 -3.25 -4.60
C PHE A 151 -10.44 -4.32 -3.70
N LYS A 152 -11.19 -4.93 -2.78
CA LYS A 152 -10.68 -6.03 -1.93
C LYS A 152 -10.23 -7.21 -2.77
N ASP A 153 -10.95 -7.49 -3.85
CA ASP A 153 -10.61 -8.56 -4.80
C ASP A 153 -9.48 -8.14 -5.74
N PHE A 154 -9.42 -6.87 -6.15
CA PHE A 154 -8.37 -6.32 -7.03
C PHE A 154 -6.95 -6.48 -6.45
N VAL A 155 -6.79 -6.24 -5.15
CA VAL A 155 -5.49 -6.43 -4.47
C VAL A 155 -5.08 -7.91 -4.44
N VAL A 156 -6.03 -8.83 -4.51
CA VAL A 156 -5.79 -10.29 -4.44
C VAL A 156 -5.57 -10.90 -5.83
N ALA A 157 -6.26 -10.39 -6.85
CA ALA A 157 -6.29 -10.95 -8.19
C ALA A 157 -5.72 -9.96 -9.21
N SER A 158 -4.41 -9.96 -9.39
CA SER A 158 -3.77 -9.36 -10.58
C SER A 158 -3.76 -10.31 -11.78
N GLU A 159 -4.72 -11.25 -11.87
CA GLU A 159 -4.82 -12.20 -12.96
C GLU A 159 -5.34 -11.52 -14.24
N THR A 160 -4.58 -11.71 -15.33
CA THR A 160 -4.72 -11.05 -16.63
C THR A 160 -5.89 -11.59 -17.46
N SER A 161 -7.12 -11.50 -16.97
CA SER A 161 -8.29 -11.76 -17.82
C SER A 161 -8.58 -10.54 -18.71
N ASP A 162 -8.92 -10.81 -19.97
CA ASP A 162 -9.11 -9.78 -20.99
C ASP A 162 -10.32 -8.89 -20.70
N CYS A 163 -10.09 -7.59 -20.77
CA CYS A 163 -11.11 -6.57 -20.63
C CYS A 163 -11.80 -6.32 -21.97
N VAL A 164 -12.63 -7.26 -22.41
CA VAL A 164 -13.44 -7.11 -23.64
C VAL A 164 -14.91 -7.31 -23.31
N VAL A 165 -15.72 -6.30 -23.59
CA VAL A 165 -17.18 -6.46 -23.63
C VAL A 165 -17.49 -7.02 -25.01
N SER A 166 -17.82 -8.32 -25.06
CA SER A 166 -18.34 -8.93 -26.27
C SER A 166 -19.58 -8.14 -26.71
N SER A 167 -19.43 -7.35 -27.78
CA SER A 167 -20.51 -6.51 -28.32
C SER A 167 -21.57 -7.31 -29.09
N THR A 168 -21.65 -8.63 -28.90
CA THR A 168 -22.55 -9.50 -29.67
C THR A 168 -24.01 -9.49 -29.22
N LEU A 169 -24.39 -8.65 -28.26
CA LEU A 169 -25.79 -8.46 -27.84
C LEU A 169 -26.34 -7.11 -28.31
N SER A 170 -26.29 -6.89 -29.62
CA SER A 170 -27.39 -6.24 -30.32
C SER A 170 -27.35 -6.71 -31.77
N PRO A 171 -28.32 -7.51 -32.25
CA PRO A 171 -28.54 -7.59 -33.68
C PRO A 171 -28.92 -6.18 -34.11
N GLU A 172 -27.97 -5.46 -34.70
CA GLU A 172 -28.28 -4.37 -35.59
C GLU A 172 -29.28 -4.95 -36.59
N LYS A 173 -30.54 -4.53 -36.48
CA LYS A 173 -31.55 -4.81 -37.49
C LYS A 173 -31.07 -4.13 -38.76
N ASP A 174 -30.20 -4.81 -39.49
CA ASP A 174 -30.01 -4.52 -40.90
C ASP A 174 -31.32 -4.92 -41.58
N SER A 175 -32.20 -3.93 -41.75
CA SER A 175 -33.45 -4.04 -42.48
C SER A 175 -33.26 -4.29 -43.99
N ARG A 176 -32.06 -4.70 -44.44
CA ARG A 176 -31.77 -4.99 -45.85
C ARG A 176 -31.07 -6.33 -46.08
N VAL A 177 -31.55 -7.43 -45.50
CA VAL A 177 -31.45 -8.75 -46.15
C VAL A 177 -32.82 -9.43 -46.15
N SER A 178 -33.57 -9.10 -47.19
CA SER A 178 -34.74 -9.83 -47.64
C SER A 178 -34.33 -11.21 -48.18
N VAL A 179 -34.99 -12.24 -47.65
CA VAL A 179 -35.29 -13.53 -48.30
C VAL A 179 -34.10 -14.26 -48.93
N THR A 180 -33.55 -15.23 -48.21
CA THR A 180 -33.13 -16.48 -48.86
C THR A 180 -33.70 -17.65 -48.06
N LYS A 181 -34.31 -18.58 -48.81
CA LYS A 181 -35.07 -19.75 -48.39
C LYS A 181 -34.48 -20.47 -47.16
N PRO A 182 -35.32 -20.95 -46.23
CA PRO A 182 -34.86 -21.75 -45.11
C PRO A 182 -34.22 -23.04 -45.63
N PHE A 183 -32.94 -23.20 -45.35
CA PHE A 183 -32.27 -24.49 -45.42
C PHE A 183 -32.87 -25.36 -44.31
N MET A 184 -33.71 -26.32 -44.71
CA MET A 184 -34.17 -27.41 -43.86
C MET A 184 -32.95 -28.26 -43.49
N LEU A 185 -32.36 -28.01 -42.33
CA LEU A 185 -31.45 -28.97 -41.72
C LEU A 185 -32.29 -30.11 -41.12
N PRO A 186 -31.99 -31.38 -41.42
CA PRO A 186 -32.72 -32.51 -40.86
C PRO A 186 -32.55 -32.55 -39.32
N PRO A 187 -33.54 -33.12 -38.59
CA PRO A 187 -33.55 -33.10 -37.13
C PRO A 187 -32.41 -33.96 -36.59
N VAL A 188 -31.37 -33.33 -36.06
CA VAL A 188 -30.41 -34.02 -35.20
C VAL A 188 -31.04 -34.14 -33.83
N ALA A 189 -31.29 -35.38 -33.41
CA ALA A 189 -31.87 -35.73 -32.12
C ALA A 189 -31.07 -35.07 -30.98
N ALA A 190 -31.75 -34.28 -30.16
CA ALA A 190 -31.25 -33.77 -28.91
C ALA A 190 -30.98 -34.94 -27.95
N SER A 191 -29.80 -35.55 -28.07
CA SER A 191 -29.30 -36.45 -27.04
C SER A 191 -28.95 -35.62 -25.81
N SER A 192 -29.89 -35.62 -24.86
CA SER A 192 -29.62 -35.79 -23.44
C SER A 192 -28.33 -35.13 -22.95
N LEU A 193 -28.41 -33.84 -22.62
CA LEU A 193 -27.47 -33.25 -21.66
C LEU A 193 -27.71 -33.95 -20.32
N ARG A 194 -26.93 -35.00 -20.08
CA ARG A 194 -26.73 -35.59 -18.77
C ARG A 194 -26.18 -34.48 -17.86
N ASN A 195 -27.04 -34.01 -16.97
CA ASN A 195 -26.64 -33.24 -15.81
C ASN A 195 -25.84 -34.15 -14.88
N ASP A 196 -24.53 -34.25 -15.11
CA ASP A 196 -23.63 -34.71 -14.07
C ASP A 196 -23.43 -33.56 -13.09
N SER A 197 -24.34 -33.49 -12.12
CA SER A 197 -24.21 -32.71 -10.90
C SER A 197 -23.02 -33.22 -10.09
N SER A 198 -21.80 -32.86 -10.49
CA SER A 198 -20.62 -33.02 -9.63
C SER A 198 -20.54 -31.83 -8.69
N SER A 199 -21.27 -31.94 -7.56
CA SER A 199 -21.10 -31.10 -6.39
C SER A 199 -19.71 -31.35 -5.81
N SER A 200 -18.70 -30.66 -6.37
CA SER A 200 -17.38 -30.65 -5.75
C SER A 200 -17.49 -29.83 -4.45
N ASN A 201 -17.60 -30.56 -3.35
CA ASN A 201 -17.30 -30.07 -2.01
C ASN A 201 -15.82 -29.64 -1.99
N ARG A 202 -15.52 -28.45 -2.51
CA ARG A 202 -14.27 -27.76 -2.19
C ARG A 202 -14.41 -27.27 -0.76
N LYS A 203 -14.08 -28.18 0.17
CA LYS A 203 -13.54 -27.85 1.48
C LYS A 203 -12.65 -26.63 1.29
N ALA A 204 -13.03 -25.54 1.95
CA ALA A 204 -12.21 -24.36 2.12
C ALA A 204 -10.86 -24.81 2.70
N LYS A 205 -9.88 -25.03 1.82
CA LYS A 205 -8.49 -24.95 2.19
C LYS A 205 -8.24 -23.47 2.39
N ASN A 206 -8.50 -22.98 3.59
CA ASN A 206 -7.89 -21.74 4.04
C ASN A 206 -6.38 -21.90 3.80
N PRO A 207 -5.74 -21.07 2.97
CA PRO A 207 -4.29 -21.09 2.90
C PRO A 207 -3.77 -20.71 4.30
N PRO A 208 -2.84 -21.48 4.89
CA PRO A 208 -2.22 -21.09 6.14
C PRO A 208 -1.56 -19.73 5.91
N GLY A 209 -1.95 -18.76 6.74
CA GLY A 209 -1.64 -17.36 6.55
C GLY A 209 -0.16 -17.09 6.31
N ASP A 210 0.07 -16.11 5.44
CA ASP A 210 1.35 -15.44 5.18
C ASP A 210 1.83 -14.59 6.36
N SER A 211 1.65 -15.07 7.60
CA SER A 211 2.33 -14.54 8.78
C SER A 211 3.85 -14.72 8.68
N SER A 212 4.35 -15.48 7.69
CA SER A 212 5.76 -15.65 7.38
C SER A 212 6.41 -14.43 6.68
N LEU A 213 5.65 -13.59 5.96
CA LEU A 213 6.23 -12.42 5.28
C LEU A 213 6.31 -11.17 6.19
N HIS A 214 5.37 -11.03 7.13
CA HIS A 214 5.35 -9.88 8.05
C HIS A 214 6.52 -9.88 9.04
N TRP A 215 7.00 -11.04 9.50
CA TRP A 215 8.20 -11.07 10.35
C TRP A 215 9.47 -10.77 9.56
N ALA A 216 9.53 -11.14 8.27
CA ALA A 216 10.68 -10.84 7.42
C ALA A 216 10.84 -9.33 7.19
N ALA A 217 9.74 -8.61 6.92
CA ALA A 217 9.75 -7.16 6.72
C ALA A 217 10.18 -6.36 7.97
N MET A 218 9.87 -6.84 9.17
CA MET A 218 10.28 -6.20 10.44
C MET A 218 11.66 -6.67 10.93
N ALA A 219 11.99 -7.95 10.75
CA ALA A 219 13.22 -8.54 11.27
C ALA A 219 14.45 -8.20 10.42
N LEU A 220 14.30 -8.08 9.09
CA LEU A 220 15.44 -7.80 8.20
C LEU A 220 16.09 -6.45 8.51
N PRO A 221 15.35 -5.31 8.62
CA PRO A 221 15.96 -4.02 8.97
C PRO A 221 16.57 -4.01 10.38
N ALA A 222 15.94 -4.70 11.34
CA ALA A 222 16.46 -4.83 12.71
C ALA A 222 17.77 -5.61 12.75
N LEU A 223 17.88 -6.70 11.97
CA LEU A 223 19.11 -7.50 11.84
C LEU A 223 20.23 -6.71 11.15
N PHE A 224 19.95 -5.99 10.06
CA PHE A 224 20.95 -5.13 9.42
C PHE A 224 21.46 -4.05 10.39
N SER A 225 20.58 -3.45 11.18
CA SER A 225 20.95 -2.46 12.19
C SER A 225 21.80 -3.07 13.32
N LEU A 226 21.48 -4.29 13.77
CA LEU A 226 22.27 -5.03 14.75
C LEU A 226 23.66 -5.36 14.21
N ILE A 227 23.77 -5.86 12.97
CA ILE A 227 25.04 -6.23 12.33
C ILE A 227 25.92 -4.99 12.12
N ILE A 228 25.34 -3.91 11.61
CA ILE A 228 26.06 -2.64 11.40
C ILE A 228 26.50 -2.06 12.74
N GLY A 229 25.60 -2.04 13.75
CA GLY A 229 25.92 -1.59 15.11
C GLY A 229 27.01 -2.43 15.77
N PHE A 230 26.99 -3.75 15.58
CA PHE A 230 28.03 -4.66 16.09
C PHE A 230 29.36 -4.48 15.35
N ALA A 231 29.35 -4.31 14.03
CA ALA A 231 30.56 -4.05 13.25
C ALA A 231 31.22 -2.72 13.65
N PHE A 232 30.43 -1.64 13.78
CA PHE A 232 30.94 -0.37 14.29
C PHE A 232 31.39 -0.48 15.75
N GLY A 233 30.62 -1.16 16.61
CA GLY A 233 30.99 -1.40 18.00
C GLY A 233 32.32 -2.15 18.13
N ALA A 234 32.52 -3.22 17.36
CA ALA A 234 33.75 -4.01 17.34
C ALA A 234 34.95 -3.20 16.78
N LEU A 235 34.75 -2.42 15.71
CA LEU A 235 35.79 -1.54 15.18
C LEU A 235 36.17 -0.43 16.16
N TYR A 236 35.18 0.16 16.85
CA TYR A 236 35.43 1.14 17.90
C TYR A 236 36.14 0.50 19.11
N TRP A 237 35.76 -0.71 19.51
CA TRP A 237 36.42 -1.43 20.61
C TRP A 237 37.87 -1.76 20.26
N LYS A 238 38.13 -2.23 19.03
CA LYS A 238 39.49 -2.55 18.56
C LYS A 238 40.36 -1.30 18.45
N LYS A 239 39.80 -0.16 18.04
CA LYS A 239 40.54 1.13 18.01
C LYS A 239 40.71 1.76 19.39
N ARG A 240 39.84 1.41 20.35
CA ARG A 240 39.87 1.92 21.74
C ARG A 240 40.58 1.00 22.72
N GLN A 241 41.06 -0.18 22.31
CA GLN A 241 42.12 -0.85 23.07
C GLN A 241 43.29 0.13 23.13
N PRO A 242 43.55 0.78 24.28
CA PRO A 242 44.76 1.54 24.44
C PRO A 242 45.86 0.51 24.26
N SER A 243 46.88 0.83 23.49
CA SER A 243 48.14 0.08 23.53
C SER A 243 48.63 0.07 24.97
N LEU A 244 48.20 -0.94 25.74
CA LEU A 244 48.57 -1.17 27.14
C LEU A 244 50.09 -1.33 27.26
N THR A 245 50.75 -1.63 26.14
CA THR A 245 52.21 -1.68 26.00
C THR A 245 52.91 -0.34 26.23
N ARG A 246 52.33 0.81 25.86
CA ARG A 246 53.06 2.10 25.94
C ARG A 246 53.01 2.77 27.32
N ALA A 247 52.02 2.42 28.15
CA ALA A 247 51.91 2.96 29.51
C ALA A 247 52.80 2.20 30.51
N VAL A 248 52.93 0.88 30.36
CA VAL A 248 53.82 0.07 31.21
C VAL A 248 55.29 0.40 30.93
N GLU A 249 55.68 0.54 29.65
CA GLU A 249 57.06 0.87 29.27
C GLU A 249 57.49 2.25 29.78
N ASN A 250 56.62 3.27 29.69
CA ASN A 250 56.94 4.60 30.23
C ASN A 250 57.01 4.66 31.75
N ILE A 251 56.27 3.80 32.47
CA ILE A 251 56.38 3.73 33.94
C ILE A 251 57.68 3.04 34.33
N GLN A 252 58.06 1.98 33.62
CA GLN A 252 59.28 1.22 33.92
C GLN A 252 60.55 2.04 33.64
N ILE A 253 60.59 2.81 32.54
CA ILE A 253 61.72 3.70 32.22
C ILE A 253 61.87 4.81 33.27
N ASN A 254 60.76 5.41 33.72
CA ASN A 254 60.80 6.46 34.75
C ASN A 254 61.20 5.92 36.13
N GLU A 255 60.95 4.64 36.42
CA GLU A 255 61.39 3.99 37.67
C GLU A 255 62.90 3.67 37.62
N GLU A 256 63.40 3.07 36.52
CA GLU A 256 64.84 2.81 36.36
C GLU A 256 65.68 4.10 36.35
N ASP A 257 65.20 5.16 35.68
CA ASP A 257 65.90 6.45 35.65
C ASP A 257 65.94 7.11 37.05
N ASN A 258 64.93 6.88 37.89
CA ASN A 258 64.92 7.39 39.27
C ASN A 258 65.93 6.63 40.15
N GLU A 259 66.08 5.32 39.94
CA GLU A 259 66.96 4.46 40.74
C GLU A 259 68.43 4.71 40.37
N ILE A 260 68.73 4.90 39.09
CA ILE A 260 70.10 5.22 38.61
C ILE A 260 70.53 6.60 39.11
N SER A 261 69.64 7.60 39.09
CA SER A 261 69.95 8.95 39.58
C SER A 261 70.27 8.95 41.09
N MET A 262 69.54 8.16 41.89
CA MET A 262 69.81 7.96 43.32
C MET A 262 71.18 7.32 43.57
N LEU A 263 71.52 6.28 42.79
CA LEU A 263 72.78 5.56 42.97
C LEU A 263 73.99 6.42 42.61
N GLN A 264 73.90 7.22 41.55
CA GLN A 264 74.95 8.18 41.17
C GLN A 264 75.17 9.28 42.20
N GLU A 265 74.11 9.73 42.88
CA GLU A 265 74.21 10.72 43.97
C GLU A 265 74.90 10.11 45.19
N LYS A 266 74.54 8.87 45.56
CA LYS A 266 75.19 8.13 46.65
C LYS A 266 76.66 7.86 46.38
N GLU A 267 77.03 7.50 45.15
CA GLU A 267 78.43 7.27 44.77
C GLU A 267 79.27 8.56 44.78
N ARG A 268 78.65 9.72 44.50
CA ARG A 268 79.28 11.04 44.62
C ARG A 268 79.53 11.42 46.09
N GLU A 269 78.59 11.13 46.99
CA GLU A 269 78.77 11.35 48.43
C GLU A 269 79.91 10.50 49.02
N PHE A 270 80.11 9.27 48.54
CA PHE A 270 81.22 8.41 49.00
C PHE A 270 82.59 8.83 48.47
N GLN A 271 82.69 9.63 47.40
CA GLN A 271 83.95 10.15 46.89
C GLN A 271 84.38 11.49 47.54
N GLU A 272 83.47 12.17 48.24
CA GLU A 272 83.74 13.44 48.93
C GLU A 272 84.19 13.28 50.39
N VAL A 273 84.51 12.04 50.84
CA VAL A 273 85.10 11.72 52.15
C VAL A 273 86.49 11.11 51.99
#